data_AF-A0A6M3KG77-F1
#
_entry.id   AF-A0A6M3KG77-F1
#
_cell.length_a   1.000
_cell.length_b   1.000
_cell.length_c   1.000
_cell.angle_alpha   90.00
_cell.angle_beta   90.00
_cell.angle_gamma   90.00
#
_symmetry.space_group_name_H-M   'P 1'
#
loop_
_entity.id
_entity.type
_entity.pdbx_description
1 polymer ?
#
loop_
_entity_poly.entity_id
_entity_poly.type
_entity_poly.pdbx_seq_one_letter_code
_entity_poly.pdbx_strand_id
1 'polypeptide(L)'
;MEKKFVDNGNGTITDTSTGLMWQKFSDLRDGKYAWKWQEAIDYCEALNIAEYAGHKDWRLPTRRELVSLVDDERWDPAIDPVFQCFSSYYWSSTPYANYTDYAWYVNFCYGVDSDYGSKSSSYYVRAVRVERKFRMMKVAYIAGPYRAETLRGVIDNIRHAEKYAIEYWQKGYSVICPHKNTALFDGIAPDDVWLEGDKELIRRLIPGHDVVVMIPGWLSSAGAREERKLAIDLKIEVIYAYASSGA
;
A
#
# COMPACT_ATOMS: atom_id res chain seq x y z
N MET A 1 -5.90 -13.75 16.63
CA MET A 1 -6.52 -13.26 15.38
C MET A 1 -6.57 -11.76 15.46
N GLU A 2 -6.09 -11.05 14.44
CA GLU A 2 -6.24 -9.59 14.35
C GLU A 2 -7.71 -9.24 14.13
N LYS A 3 -8.19 -8.13 14.70
CA LYS A 3 -9.57 -7.66 14.50
C LYS A 3 -9.72 -7.12 13.07
N LYS A 4 -10.73 -7.59 12.33
CA LYS A 4 -11.06 -7.11 10.97
C LYS A 4 -11.31 -5.60 10.96
N PHE A 5 -12.10 -5.11 11.91
CA PHE A 5 -12.43 -3.70 12.04
C PHE A 5 -11.83 -3.11 13.32
N VAL A 6 -11.12 -1.99 13.19
CA VAL A 6 -10.44 -1.29 14.29
C VAL A 6 -10.97 0.14 14.36
N ASP A 7 -11.58 0.49 15.49
CA ASP A 7 -11.99 1.88 15.78
C ASP A 7 -10.77 2.74 16.10
N ASN A 8 -10.59 3.83 15.36
CA ASN A 8 -9.46 4.74 15.52
C ASN A 8 -9.71 5.82 16.59
N GLY A 9 -10.91 5.88 17.19
CA GLY A 9 -11.25 6.85 18.25
C GLY A 9 -11.44 8.29 17.77
N ASN A 10 -11.34 8.54 16.46
CA ASN A 10 -11.50 9.85 15.82
C ASN A 10 -12.74 9.91 14.90
N GLY A 11 -13.68 8.97 15.08
CA GLY A 11 -14.86 8.84 14.22
C GLY A 11 -14.62 8.06 12.92
N THR A 12 -13.50 7.35 12.82
CA THR A 12 -13.19 6.45 11.69
C THR A 12 -12.93 5.02 12.14
N ILE A 13 -13.15 4.07 11.23
CA ILE A 13 -12.87 2.64 11.41
C ILE A 13 -11.92 2.18 10.30
N THR A 14 -10.87 1.50 10.68
CA THR A 14 -9.94 0.81 9.77
C THR A 14 -10.40 -0.62 9.53
N ASP A 15 -10.62 -0.98 8.27
CA ASP A 15 -10.74 -2.37 7.82
C ASP A 15 -9.34 -2.91 7.49
N THR A 16 -8.82 -3.76 8.38
CA THR A 16 -7.47 -4.34 8.27
C THR A 16 -7.36 -5.35 7.13
N SER A 17 -8.48 -5.88 6.64
CA SER A 17 -8.50 -6.87 5.55
C SER A 17 -8.41 -6.22 4.17
N THR A 18 -9.00 -5.03 3.99
CA THR A 18 -9.04 -4.33 2.71
C THR A 18 -8.10 -3.13 2.63
N GLY A 19 -7.58 -2.66 3.77
CA GLY A 19 -6.82 -1.41 3.84
C GLY A 19 -7.67 -0.18 3.56
N LEU A 20 -8.98 -0.27 3.81
CA LEU A 20 -9.90 0.86 3.70
C LEU A 20 -10.15 1.47 5.07
N MET A 21 -10.32 2.78 5.09
CA MET A 21 -10.78 3.51 6.27
C MET A 21 -12.16 4.10 5.99
N TRP A 22 -13.06 3.87 6.92
CA TRP A 22 -14.48 4.16 6.82
C TRP A 22 -14.89 5.21 7.83
N GLN A 23 -15.87 6.02 7.48
CA GLN A 23 -16.58 6.81 8.48
C GLN A 23 -17.29 5.86 9.46
N LYS A 24 -17.21 6.13 10.77
CA LYS A 24 -17.80 5.28 11.82
C LYS A 24 -19.31 5.43 11.93
N PHE A 25 -19.78 6.67 11.94
CA PHE A 25 -21.17 7.02 12.12
C PHE A 25 -21.84 7.18 10.76
N SER A 26 -23.08 6.69 10.63
CA SER A 26 -23.94 7.12 9.53
C SER A 26 -24.20 8.61 9.66
N ASP A 27 -24.21 9.32 8.52
CA ASP A 27 -24.40 10.76 8.54
C ASP A 27 -25.78 11.14 9.08
N LEU A 28 -25.80 12.16 9.94
CA LEU A 28 -26.97 12.73 10.61
C LEU A 28 -26.97 14.26 10.54
N ARG A 29 -26.07 14.87 9.76
CA ARG A 29 -25.94 16.32 9.73
C ARG A 29 -27.24 16.97 9.23
N ASP A 30 -27.60 18.07 9.88
CA ASP A 30 -28.71 18.95 9.53
C ASP A 30 -30.10 18.29 9.50
N GLY A 31 -30.30 17.17 10.21
CA GLY A 31 -31.59 16.47 10.25
C GLY A 31 -32.01 15.86 8.91
N LYS A 32 -31.08 15.77 7.96
CA LYS A 32 -31.31 15.15 6.65
C LYS A 32 -30.90 13.68 6.71
N TYR A 33 -31.90 12.82 6.73
CA TYR A 33 -31.70 11.37 6.92
C TYR A 33 -31.21 10.65 5.66
N ALA A 34 -31.30 11.27 4.49
CA ALA A 34 -31.00 10.58 3.24
C ALA A 34 -30.70 11.57 2.10
N TRP A 35 -29.80 11.17 1.22
CA TRP A 35 -29.21 12.00 0.17
C TRP A 35 -29.58 11.47 -1.20
N LYS A 36 -29.87 12.37 -2.14
CA LYS A 36 -29.84 11.99 -3.56
C LYS A 36 -28.42 11.61 -3.95
N TRP A 37 -28.28 10.83 -5.01
CA TRP A 37 -26.98 10.24 -5.36
C TRP A 37 -25.87 11.28 -5.59
N GLN A 38 -26.18 12.40 -6.27
CA GLN A 38 -25.21 13.48 -6.43
C GLN A 38 -24.88 14.16 -5.10
N GLU A 39 -25.89 14.41 -4.26
CA GLU A 39 -25.67 15.03 -2.95
C GLU A 39 -24.81 14.14 -2.02
N ALA A 40 -24.88 12.81 -2.20
CA ALA A 40 -24.03 11.86 -1.50
C ALA A 40 -22.54 11.96 -1.90
N ILE A 41 -22.29 12.28 -3.17
CA ILE A 41 -20.93 12.58 -3.66
C ILE A 41 -20.48 13.92 -3.08
N ASP A 42 -21.33 14.94 -3.16
CA ASP A 42 -21.03 16.29 -2.64
C ASP A 42 -20.77 16.27 -1.13
N TYR A 43 -21.45 15.41 -0.38
CA TYR A 43 -21.17 15.16 1.04
C TYR A 43 -19.73 14.68 1.27
N CYS A 44 -19.24 13.76 0.45
CA CYS A 44 -17.86 13.28 0.57
C CYS A 44 -16.85 14.40 0.27
N GLU A 45 -17.15 15.27 -0.71
CA GLU A 45 -16.33 16.46 -0.98
C GLU A 45 -16.36 17.47 0.17
N ALA A 46 -17.51 17.65 0.83
CA ALA A 46 -17.60 18.49 2.02
C ALA A 46 -16.73 17.94 3.18
N LEU A 47 -16.62 16.62 3.34
CA LEU A 47 -15.66 16.02 4.28
C LEU A 47 -14.21 16.36 3.92
N ASN A 48 -13.87 16.38 2.63
CA ASN A 48 -12.53 16.71 2.16
C ASN A 48 -12.16 18.17 2.44
N ILE A 49 -13.10 19.09 2.20
CA ILE A 49 -12.95 20.52 2.50
C ILE A 49 -12.78 20.73 4.02
N ALA A 50 -13.54 19.99 4.83
CA ALA A 50 -13.49 20.08 6.29
C ALA A 50 -12.31 19.32 6.93
N GLU A 51 -11.46 18.67 6.13
CA GLU A 51 -10.37 17.81 6.60
C GLU A 51 -10.83 16.78 7.64
N TYR A 52 -11.97 16.14 7.40
CA TYR A 52 -12.57 15.24 8.39
C TYR A 52 -11.59 14.15 8.84
N ALA A 53 -11.40 14.04 10.17
CA ALA A 53 -10.41 13.17 10.81
C ALA A 53 -8.95 13.37 10.31
N GLY A 54 -8.62 14.56 9.81
CA GLY A 54 -7.29 14.90 9.29
C GLY A 54 -7.04 14.44 7.85
N HIS A 55 -8.10 14.16 7.08
CA HIS A 55 -8.00 13.55 5.75
C HIS A 55 -8.82 14.32 4.69
N LYS A 56 -8.37 14.26 3.43
CA LYS A 56 -8.89 15.05 2.29
C LYS A 56 -9.22 14.21 1.05
N ASP A 57 -9.28 12.90 1.21
CA ASP A 57 -9.43 11.90 0.15
C ASP A 57 -10.60 10.93 0.43
N TRP A 58 -11.62 11.43 1.13
CA TRP A 58 -12.91 10.78 1.32
C TRP A 58 -13.69 10.75 0.01
N ARG A 59 -14.35 9.62 -0.25
CA ARG A 59 -15.20 9.40 -1.43
C ARG A 59 -16.38 8.50 -1.09
N LEU A 60 -17.36 8.50 -1.99
CA LEU A 60 -18.45 7.53 -1.94
C LEU A 60 -17.90 6.13 -2.32
N PRO A 61 -18.19 5.07 -1.55
CA PRO A 61 -17.66 3.73 -1.78
C PRO A 61 -18.23 3.12 -3.05
N THR A 62 -17.47 2.25 -3.69
CA THR A 62 -17.99 1.42 -4.78
C THR A 62 -18.94 0.35 -4.23
N ARG A 63 -19.77 -0.24 -5.09
CA ARG A 63 -20.66 -1.35 -4.72
C ARG A 63 -19.90 -2.47 -4.02
N ARG A 64 -18.74 -2.87 -4.54
CA ARG A 64 -17.94 -3.99 -4.00
C ARG A 64 -17.40 -3.70 -2.61
N GLU A 65 -16.90 -2.49 -2.39
CA GLU A 65 -16.39 -2.08 -1.08
C GLU A 65 -17.52 -2.04 -0.06
N LEU A 66 -18.68 -1.50 -0.43
CA LEU A 66 -19.80 -1.40 0.48
C LEU A 66 -20.39 -2.79 0.84
N VAL A 67 -20.45 -3.70 -0.13
CA VAL A 67 -20.84 -5.11 0.11
C VAL A 67 -19.85 -5.82 1.05
N SER A 68 -18.54 -5.50 1.02
CA SER A 68 -17.57 -6.13 1.93
C SER A 68 -17.76 -5.83 3.43
N LEU A 69 -18.62 -4.85 3.74
CA LEU A 69 -19.04 -4.54 5.11
C LEU A 69 -20.23 -5.39 5.58
N VAL A 70 -20.95 -6.05 4.68
CA VAL A 70 -22.09 -6.88 5.05
C VAL A 70 -21.62 -8.06 5.90
N ASP A 71 -22.35 -8.30 6.98
CA ASP A 71 -22.18 -9.44 7.88
C ASP A 71 -23.42 -10.33 7.77
N ASP A 72 -23.31 -11.44 7.03
CA ASP A 72 -24.42 -12.36 6.73
C ASP A 72 -24.93 -13.10 7.98
N GLU A 73 -24.20 -13.05 9.09
CA GLU A 73 -24.65 -13.61 10.38
C GLU A 73 -25.51 -12.61 11.17
N ARG A 74 -25.71 -11.40 10.65
CA ARG A 74 -26.44 -10.30 11.30
C ARG A 74 -27.60 -9.79 10.46
N TRP A 75 -28.53 -9.15 11.14
CA TRP A 75 -29.64 -8.42 10.55
C TRP A 75 -29.97 -7.23 11.45
N ASP A 76 -30.53 -6.17 10.86
CA ASP A 76 -31.00 -4.95 11.52
C ASP A 76 -30.02 -4.30 12.53
N PRO A 77 -28.83 -3.82 12.11
CA PRO A 77 -28.27 -3.88 10.76
C PRO A 77 -27.30 -5.07 10.56
N ALA A 78 -27.20 -5.56 9.33
CA ALA A 78 -26.31 -6.62 8.86
C ALA A 78 -24.87 -6.12 8.61
N ILE A 79 -24.23 -5.59 9.66
CA ILE A 79 -22.86 -5.05 9.65
C ILE A 79 -22.28 -5.17 11.07
N ASP A 80 -20.95 -5.19 11.19
CA ASP A 80 -20.28 -5.21 12.49
C ASP A 80 -20.73 -4.00 13.36
N PRO A 81 -21.15 -4.20 14.63
CA PRO A 81 -21.63 -3.14 15.52
C PRO A 81 -20.64 -2.02 15.82
N VAL A 82 -19.35 -2.21 15.52
CA VAL A 82 -18.36 -1.12 15.58
C VAL A 82 -18.77 0.04 14.68
N PHE A 83 -19.43 -0.27 13.56
CA PHE A 83 -20.11 0.73 12.72
C PHE A 83 -21.41 1.12 13.39
N GLN A 84 -21.54 2.40 13.76
CA GLN A 84 -22.81 2.95 14.22
C GLN A 84 -23.69 3.23 13.01
N CYS A 85 -24.19 2.14 12.44
CA CYS A 85 -24.92 2.09 11.18
C CYS A 85 -26.42 2.11 11.44
N PHE A 86 -27.17 2.88 10.65
CA PHE A 86 -28.61 2.68 10.52
C PHE A 86 -28.91 1.49 9.63
N SER A 87 -29.92 0.73 10.02
CA SER A 87 -30.53 -0.33 9.23
C SER A 87 -31.31 0.26 8.05
N SER A 88 -30.63 0.44 6.92
CA SER A 88 -31.21 1.07 5.72
C SER A 88 -30.35 0.84 4.48
N TYR A 89 -30.70 1.55 3.40
CA TYR A 89 -29.99 1.56 2.12
C TYR A 89 -28.88 2.60 2.10
N TYR A 90 -27.72 2.25 1.55
CA TYR A 90 -26.56 3.13 1.44
C TYR A 90 -26.10 3.23 -0.01
N TRP A 91 -25.92 4.46 -0.48
CA TRP A 91 -25.47 4.72 -1.84
C TRP A 91 -24.05 4.20 -2.06
N SER A 92 -23.83 3.63 -3.25
CA SER A 92 -22.49 3.44 -3.80
C SER A 92 -22.24 4.41 -4.96
N SER A 93 -20.97 4.67 -5.27
CA SER A 93 -20.53 5.44 -6.44
C SER A 93 -20.67 4.67 -7.76
N THR A 94 -21.11 3.42 -7.74
CA THR A 94 -21.21 2.58 -8.94
C THR A 94 -22.53 2.88 -9.67
N PRO A 95 -22.51 3.42 -10.91
CA PRO A 95 -23.71 3.64 -11.70
C PRO A 95 -24.32 2.29 -12.15
N TYR A 96 -25.62 2.27 -12.41
CA TYR A 96 -26.27 1.10 -13.00
C TYR A 96 -26.16 1.18 -14.53
N ALA A 97 -25.52 0.18 -15.15
CA ALA A 97 -25.15 0.25 -16.57
C ALA A 97 -26.35 0.35 -17.52
N ASN A 98 -27.49 -0.27 -17.17
CA ASN A 98 -28.66 -0.33 -18.04
C ASN A 98 -29.54 0.93 -17.96
N TYR A 99 -29.46 1.70 -16.86
CA TYR A 99 -30.20 2.95 -16.69
C TYR A 99 -29.29 4.02 -16.10
N THR A 100 -28.94 5.02 -16.91
CA THR A 100 -28.00 6.10 -16.55
C THR A 100 -28.46 6.93 -15.35
N ASP A 101 -29.77 6.98 -15.12
CA ASP A 101 -30.40 7.68 -14.01
C ASP A 101 -30.43 6.86 -12.72
N TYR A 102 -29.83 5.67 -12.71
CA TYR A 102 -29.80 4.77 -11.56
C TYR A 102 -28.37 4.51 -11.10
N ALA A 103 -28.23 4.16 -9.82
CA ALA A 103 -26.98 3.74 -9.20
C ALA A 103 -27.22 2.58 -8.24
N TRP A 104 -26.17 1.85 -7.92
CA TRP A 104 -26.24 0.77 -6.94
C TRP A 104 -26.26 1.30 -5.51
N TYR A 105 -27.03 0.66 -4.65
CA TYR A 105 -27.01 0.82 -3.19
C TYR A 105 -26.85 -0.55 -2.52
N VAL A 106 -26.47 -0.57 -1.24
CA VAL A 106 -26.41 -1.79 -0.40
C VAL A 106 -27.45 -1.70 0.71
N ASN A 107 -28.13 -2.81 0.98
CA ASN A 107 -29.16 -2.91 2.01
C ASN A 107 -28.60 -3.55 3.29
N PHE A 108 -28.42 -2.74 4.34
CA PHE A 108 -27.99 -3.26 5.64
C PHE A 108 -29.14 -3.76 6.53
N CYS A 109 -30.41 -3.75 6.11
CA CYS A 109 -31.50 -4.27 6.94
C CYS A 109 -31.41 -5.80 7.11
N TYR A 110 -31.12 -6.51 6.03
CA TYR A 110 -31.18 -7.99 6.01
C TYR A 110 -29.88 -8.64 5.53
N GLY A 111 -28.85 -7.85 5.22
CA GLY A 111 -27.60 -8.37 4.66
C GLY A 111 -27.75 -8.91 3.24
N VAL A 112 -28.84 -8.54 2.56
CA VAL A 112 -29.09 -8.98 1.19
C VAL A 112 -28.29 -8.12 0.22
N ASP A 113 -27.82 -8.74 -0.85
CA ASP A 113 -27.10 -8.15 -1.99
C ASP A 113 -27.56 -6.74 -2.35
N SER A 114 -26.61 -5.94 -2.82
CA SER A 114 -26.84 -4.64 -3.44
C SER A 114 -27.89 -4.68 -4.56
N ASP A 115 -28.73 -3.66 -4.64
CA ASP A 115 -29.70 -3.43 -5.72
C ASP A 115 -29.49 -2.02 -6.32
N TYR A 116 -30.32 -1.59 -7.27
CA TYR A 116 -30.24 -0.28 -7.90
C TYR A 116 -31.46 0.57 -7.60
N GLY A 117 -31.24 1.88 -7.47
CA GLY A 117 -32.29 2.86 -7.23
C GLY A 117 -32.10 4.09 -8.10
N SER A 118 -33.18 4.84 -8.31
CA SER A 118 -33.12 6.10 -9.03
C SER A 118 -32.18 7.05 -8.29
N LYS A 119 -31.31 7.76 -9.01
CA LYS A 119 -30.39 8.76 -8.45
C LYS A 119 -31.14 9.92 -7.78
N SER A 120 -32.44 10.08 -8.06
CA SER A 120 -33.33 11.04 -7.40
C SER A 120 -33.93 10.54 -6.08
N SER A 121 -33.81 9.24 -5.77
CA SER A 121 -34.17 8.66 -4.48
C SER A 121 -33.15 9.04 -3.41
N SER A 122 -33.59 9.03 -2.15
CA SER A 122 -32.74 9.40 -1.02
C SER A 122 -32.31 8.14 -0.25
N TYR A 123 -31.00 7.91 -0.15
CA TYR A 123 -30.39 6.85 0.67
C TYR A 123 -29.23 7.39 1.53
N TYR A 124 -28.75 6.60 2.49
CA TYR A 124 -27.68 6.99 3.40
C TYR A 124 -26.30 6.96 2.72
N VAL A 125 -25.32 7.58 3.38
CA VAL A 125 -23.94 7.66 2.91
C VAL A 125 -22.99 7.23 4.02
N ARG A 126 -21.98 6.46 3.63
CA ARG A 126 -20.82 6.15 4.48
C ARG A 126 -19.57 6.37 3.64
N ALA A 127 -18.88 7.48 3.91
CA ALA A 127 -17.67 7.80 3.17
C ALA A 127 -16.57 6.77 3.46
N VAL A 128 -15.77 6.49 2.43
CA VAL A 128 -14.61 5.63 2.49
C VAL A 128 -13.41 6.37 1.93
N ARG A 129 -12.23 6.03 2.43
CA ARG A 129 -10.96 6.39 1.81
C ARG A 129 -10.06 5.16 1.81
N VAL A 130 -9.05 5.18 0.94
CA VAL A 130 -7.99 4.18 1.03
C VAL A 130 -7.16 4.54 2.25
N GLU A 131 -7.11 3.65 3.23
CA GLU A 131 -6.07 3.76 4.23
C GLU A 131 -4.78 3.39 3.53
N ARG A 132 -4.06 4.41 3.09
CA ARG A 132 -2.64 4.28 2.75
C ARG A 132 -1.87 4.01 4.04
N LYS A 133 -2.12 2.87 4.69
CA LYS A 133 -1.03 2.05 5.18
C LYS A 133 -0.31 1.61 3.93
N PHE A 134 0.50 2.51 3.40
CA PHE A 134 1.65 2.14 2.61
C PHE A 134 2.41 1.14 3.50
N ARG A 135 2.08 -0.15 3.39
CA ARG A 135 3.09 -1.16 3.56
C ARG A 135 3.91 -1.06 2.28
N MET A 136 4.62 0.07 2.12
CA MET A 136 5.66 0.19 1.12
C MET A 136 6.55 -1.01 1.40
N MET A 137 6.71 -1.88 0.41
CA MET A 137 7.71 -2.92 0.52
C MET A 137 9.02 -2.20 0.79
N LYS A 138 9.72 -2.61 1.85
CA LYS A 138 11.07 -2.11 2.11
C LYS A 138 11.91 -2.36 0.87
N VAL A 139 12.69 -1.39 0.45
CA VAL A 139 13.68 -1.58 -0.59
C VAL A 139 14.95 -2.15 0.04
N ALA A 140 15.48 -3.22 -0.55
CA ALA A 140 16.79 -3.77 -0.22
C ALA A 140 17.74 -3.54 -1.39
N TYR A 141 18.83 -2.80 -1.15
CA TYR A 141 19.92 -2.64 -2.10
C TYR A 141 21.02 -3.67 -1.80
N ILE A 142 21.40 -4.48 -2.78
CA ILE A 142 22.40 -5.55 -2.61
C ILE A 142 23.80 -5.05 -2.96
N ALA A 143 24.69 -4.93 -1.96
CA ALA A 143 26.04 -4.39 -2.09
C ALA A 143 27.10 -5.49 -1.89
N GLY A 144 28.04 -5.63 -2.83
CA GLY A 144 29.06 -6.68 -2.78
C GLY A 144 30.12 -6.60 -3.88
N PRO A 145 31.06 -7.57 -3.96
CA PRO A 145 32.00 -7.65 -5.06
C PRO A 145 31.28 -7.80 -6.40
N TYR A 146 31.61 -6.96 -7.38
CA TYR A 146 31.21 -7.15 -8.78
C TYR A 146 32.41 -7.61 -9.61
N ARG A 147 33.53 -6.89 -9.50
CA ARG A 147 34.73 -7.13 -10.30
C ARG A 147 35.53 -8.35 -9.86
N ALA A 148 36.20 -8.96 -10.84
CA ALA A 148 37.22 -9.98 -10.66
C ALA A 148 38.24 -9.88 -11.79
N GLU A 149 39.38 -10.56 -11.64
CA GLU A 149 40.45 -10.59 -12.66
C GLU A 149 40.03 -11.29 -13.96
N THR A 150 39.01 -12.14 -13.89
CA THR A 150 38.51 -12.91 -15.04
C THR A 150 37.02 -12.68 -15.25
N LEU A 151 36.57 -12.77 -16.51
CA LEU A 151 35.15 -12.74 -16.84
C LEU A 151 34.36 -13.80 -16.06
N ARG A 152 34.97 -14.98 -15.86
CA ARG A 152 34.36 -16.04 -15.06
C ARG A 152 34.12 -15.60 -13.62
N GLY A 153 35.10 -14.95 -12.99
CA GLY A 153 34.95 -14.40 -11.65
C GLY A 153 33.88 -13.31 -11.56
N VAL A 154 33.75 -12.46 -12.58
CA VAL A 154 32.66 -11.46 -12.65
C VAL A 154 31.30 -12.16 -12.71
N ILE A 155 31.15 -13.18 -13.56
CA ILE A 155 29.92 -13.98 -13.64
C ILE A 155 29.61 -14.67 -12.30
N ASP A 156 30.62 -15.22 -11.63
CA ASP A 156 30.45 -15.88 -10.33
C ASP A 156 30.03 -14.86 -9.24
N ASN A 157 30.57 -13.64 -9.26
CA ASN A 157 30.12 -12.54 -8.40
C ASN A 157 28.66 -12.13 -8.67
N ILE A 158 28.26 -12.02 -9.94
CA ILE A 158 26.87 -11.71 -10.32
C ILE A 158 25.92 -12.78 -9.80
N ARG A 159 26.26 -14.06 -9.95
CA ARG A 159 25.46 -15.19 -9.43
C ARG A 159 25.41 -15.19 -7.90
N HIS A 160 26.51 -14.83 -7.25
CA HIS A 160 26.56 -14.73 -5.80
C HIS A 160 25.61 -13.64 -5.28
N ALA A 161 25.61 -12.45 -5.90
CA ALA A 161 24.67 -11.38 -5.56
C ALA A 161 23.21 -11.74 -5.87
N GLU A 162 22.96 -12.44 -7.00
CA GLU A 162 21.63 -12.93 -7.38
C GLU A 162 20.98 -13.81 -6.30
N LYS A 163 21.76 -14.69 -5.64
CA LYS A 163 21.26 -15.52 -4.54
C LYS A 163 20.62 -14.68 -3.43
N TYR A 164 21.29 -13.60 -2.99
CA TYR A 164 20.77 -12.72 -1.95
C TYR A 164 19.62 -11.84 -2.46
N ALA A 165 19.67 -11.43 -3.73
CA ALA A 165 18.56 -10.69 -4.32
C ALA A 165 17.27 -11.53 -4.29
N ILE A 166 17.35 -12.81 -4.67
CA ILE A 166 16.22 -13.76 -4.59
C ILE A 166 15.77 -13.93 -3.14
N GLU A 167 16.71 -14.14 -2.20
CA GLU A 167 16.40 -14.28 -0.78
C GLU A 167 15.62 -13.08 -0.22
N TYR A 168 16.01 -11.86 -0.57
CA TYR A 168 15.33 -10.65 -0.08
C TYR A 168 13.99 -10.41 -0.77
N TRP A 169 13.85 -10.76 -2.05
CA TRP A 169 12.54 -10.83 -2.69
C TRP A 169 11.60 -11.78 -1.95
N GLN A 170 12.09 -12.97 -1.57
CA GLN A 170 11.31 -13.96 -0.81
C GLN A 170 10.96 -13.49 0.61
N LYS A 171 11.78 -12.61 1.20
CA LYS A 171 11.50 -11.95 2.49
C LYS A 171 10.50 -10.79 2.37
N GLY A 172 10.00 -10.48 1.18
CA GLY A 172 9.00 -9.42 0.95
C GLY A 172 9.60 -8.02 0.77
N TYR A 173 10.88 -7.92 0.41
CA TYR A 173 11.49 -6.66 -0.02
C TYR A 173 11.30 -6.46 -1.51
N SER A 174 11.28 -5.20 -1.96
CA SER A 174 11.60 -4.87 -3.35
C SER A 174 13.11 -4.74 -3.46
N VAL A 175 13.75 -5.35 -4.45
CA VAL A 175 15.22 -5.46 -4.46
C VAL A 175 15.85 -4.71 -5.62
N ILE A 176 16.88 -3.93 -5.29
CA ILE A 176 17.83 -3.35 -6.24
C ILE A 176 19.11 -4.19 -6.19
N CYS A 177 19.48 -4.79 -7.33
CA CYS A 177 20.71 -5.58 -7.46
C CYS A 177 21.59 -5.00 -8.57
N PRO A 178 22.54 -4.10 -8.23
CA PRO A 178 23.48 -3.49 -9.18
C PRO A 178 24.12 -4.51 -10.11
N HIS A 179 24.55 -5.65 -9.56
CA HIS A 179 25.17 -6.74 -10.32
C HIS A 179 24.32 -7.28 -11.47
N LYS A 180 22.99 -7.14 -11.39
CA LYS A 180 22.05 -7.52 -12.44
C LYS A 180 21.64 -6.31 -13.29
N ASN A 181 21.57 -5.12 -12.69
CA ASN A 181 21.17 -3.88 -13.38
C ASN A 181 22.19 -3.44 -14.43
N THR A 182 23.49 -3.62 -14.14
CA THR A 182 24.61 -3.24 -15.03
C THR A 182 25.40 -4.45 -15.53
N ALA A 183 24.85 -5.66 -15.38
CA ALA A 183 25.48 -6.89 -15.84
C ALA A 183 25.89 -6.77 -17.32
N LEU A 184 27.15 -7.07 -17.61
CA LEU A 184 27.70 -7.09 -18.97
C LEU A 184 27.79 -5.71 -19.65
N PHE A 185 27.70 -4.61 -18.89
CA PHE A 185 27.95 -3.26 -19.42
C PHE A 185 29.44 -2.87 -19.36
N ASP A 186 30.31 -3.82 -19.02
CA ASP A 186 31.75 -3.63 -18.88
C ASP A 186 32.36 -2.99 -20.14
N GLY A 187 33.12 -1.91 -19.95
CA GLY A 187 33.79 -1.18 -21.03
C GLY A 187 32.89 -0.28 -21.88
N ILE A 188 31.57 -0.25 -21.67
CA ILE A 188 30.65 0.64 -22.39
C ILE A 188 30.77 2.08 -21.88
N ALA A 189 30.96 2.27 -20.57
CA ALA A 189 31.20 3.56 -19.95
C ALA A 189 32.29 3.44 -18.85
N PRO A 190 32.92 4.58 -18.49
CA PRO A 190 33.82 4.63 -17.35
C PRO A 190 33.19 4.11 -16.07
N ASP A 191 34.02 3.50 -15.25
CA ASP A 191 33.62 2.78 -14.05
C ASP A 191 32.96 3.65 -12.96
N ASP A 192 33.38 4.89 -12.88
CA ASP A 192 32.84 5.90 -11.98
C ASP A 192 31.40 6.27 -12.33
N VAL A 193 31.00 6.18 -13.61
CA VAL A 193 29.62 6.40 -14.05
C VAL A 193 28.69 5.37 -13.43
N TRP A 194 29.08 4.10 -13.45
CA TRP A 194 28.28 3.02 -12.85
C TRP A 194 28.19 3.19 -11.33
N LEU A 195 29.33 3.46 -10.67
CA LEU A 195 29.39 3.65 -9.23
C LEU A 195 28.56 4.86 -8.75
N GLU A 196 28.57 5.97 -9.47
CA GLU A 196 27.72 7.13 -9.10
C GLU A 196 26.24 6.87 -9.36
N GLY A 197 25.89 6.11 -10.41
CA GLY A 197 24.52 5.63 -10.62
C GLY A 197 24.03 4.74 -9.48
N ASP A 198 24.88 3.82 -9.03
CA ASP A 198 24.62 2.94 -7.90
C ASP A 198 24.43 3.74 -6.59
N LYS A 199 25.28 4.73 -6.34
CA LYS A 199 25.12 5.66 -5.21
C LYS A 199 23.83 6.48 -5.29
N GLU A 200 23.41 6.89 -6.47
CA GLU A 200 22.13 7.60 -6.66
C GLU A 200 20.93 6.73 -6.29
N LEU A 201 20.97 5.42 -6.58
CA LEU A 201 19.95 4.48 -6.12
C LEU A 201 19.91 4.41 -4.59
N ILE A 202 21.08 4.43 -3.91
CA ILE A 202 21.16 4.49 -2.44
C ILE A 202 20.61 5.81 -1.90
N ARG A 203 20.89 6.96 -2.55
CA ARG A 203 20.35 8.28 -2.16
C ARG A 203 18.83 8.36 -2.19
N ARG A 204 18.18 7.48 -2.97
CA ARG A 204 16.71 7.39 -3.08
C ARG A 204 16.06 6.46 -2.06
N LEU A 205 16.85 5.73 -1.28
CA LEU A 205 16.34 4.90 -0.20
C LEU A 205 15.82 5.78 0.95
N ILE A 206 14.78 5.31 1.63
CA ILE A 206 14.12 6.01 2.73
C ILE A 206 14.80 5.62 4.07
N PRO A 207 15.42 6.58 4.79
CA PRO A 207 16.01 6.33 6.11
C PRO A 207 15.01 5.76 7.12
N GLY A 208 15.43 4.75 7.88
CA GLY A 208 14.58 4.06 8.86
C GLY A 208 13.53 3.12 8.27
N HIS A 209 13.47 2.98 6.94
CA HIS A 209 12.54 2.08 6.25
C HIS A 209 13.30 1.09 5.36
N ASP A 210 14.10 1.60 4.43
CA ASP A 210 14.85 0.83 3.45
C ASP A 210 16.24 0.43 3.97
N VAL A 211 16.87 -0.53 3.30
CA VAL A 211 18.11 -1.15 3.78
C VAL A 211 19.14 -1.32 2.68
N VAL A 212 20.42 -1.25 3.05
CA VAL A 212 21.56 -1.72 2.24
C VAL A 212 22.05 -3.04 2.82
N VAL A 213 22.11 -4.07 2.00
CA VAL A 213 22.52 -5.42 2.37
C VAL A 213 23.93 -5.69 1.86
N MET A 214 24.87 -5.78 2.77
CA MET A 214 26.27 -6.12 2.49
C MET A 214 26.42 -7.64 2.40
N ILE A 215 26.65 -8.17 1.21
CA ILE A 215 26.83 -9.63 1.00
C ILE A 215 28.27 -10.07 1.29
N PRO A 216 28.54 -11.35 1.57
CA PRO A 216 29.89 -11.83 1.86
C PRO A 216 30.93 -11.43 0.80
N GLY A 217 32.12 -11.04 1.27
CA GLY A 217 33.18 -10.48 0.42
C GLY A 217 33.12 -8.96 0.23
N TRP A 218 32.10 -8.26 0.74
CA TRP A 218 32.01 -6.81 0.58
C TRP A 218 33.24 -6.03 1.11
N LEU A 219 33.92 -6.53 2.15
CA LEU A 219 35.11 -5.87 2.73
C LEU A 219 36.26 -5.72 1.72
N SER A 220 36.38 -6.64 0.76
CA SER A 220 37.40 -6.57 -0.30
C SER A 220 36.94 -5.78 -1.52
N SER A 221 35.67 -5.36 -1.58
CA SER A 221 35.14 -4.54 -2.69
C SER A 221 35.26 -3.06 -2.36
N ALA A 222 35.98 -2.29 -3.19
CA ALA A 222 36.07 -0.83 -3.02
C ALA A 222 34.70 -0.15 -3.17
N GLY A 223 33.95 -0.48 -4.23
CA GLY A 223 32.61 0.05 -4.47
C GLY A 223 31.65 -0.25 -3.32
N ALA A 224 31.60 -1.50 -2.85
CA ALA A 224 30.72 -1.86 -1.74
C ALA A 224 31.08 -1.14 -0.42
N ARG A 225 32.37 -0.86 -0.18
CA ARG A 225 32.80 -0.06 0.98
C ARG A 225 32.34 1.39 0.86
N GLU A 226 32.33 1.96 -0.34
CA GLU A 226 31.81 3.31 -0.59
C GLU A 226 30.28 3.38 -0.45
N GLU A 227 29.55 2.42 -1.03
CA GLU A 227 28.10 2.26 -0.87
C GLU A 227 27.71 2.16 0.61
N ARG A 228 28.42 1.34 1.39
CA ARG A 228 28.23 1.23 2.84
C ARG A 228 28.44 2.57 3.54
N LYS A 229 29.53 3.27 3.21
CA LYS A 229 29.83 4.56 3.83
C LYS A 229 28.70 5.56 3.55
N LEU A 230 28.26 5.64 2.30
CA LEU A 230 27.15 6.50 1.89
C LEU A 230 25.86 6.14 2.63
N ALA A 231 25.53 4.85 2.74
CA ALA A 231 24.35 4.39 3.48
C ALA A 231 24.36 4.85 4.94
N ILE A 232 25.52 4.74 5.61
CA ILE A 232 25.70 5.21 6.99
C ILE A 232 25.52 6.73 7.08
N ASP A 233 26.15 7.48 6.17
CA ASP A 233 26.06 8.95 6.13
C ASP A 233 24.60 9.42 5.95
N LEU A 234 23.82 8.68 5.17
CA LEU A 234 22.39 8.92 4.92
C LEU A 234 21.45 8.33 5.99
N LYS A 235 21.99 7.65 7.02
CA LYS A 235 21.22 6.95 8.06
C LYS A 235 20.29 5.86 7.50
N ILE A 236 20.67 5.23 6.39
CA ILE A 236 20.06 4.01 5.88
C ILE A 236 20.55 2.83 6.73
N GLU A 237 19.66 1.91 7.07
CA GLU A 237 20.03 0.71 7.82
C GLU A 237 20.93 -0.19 6.96
N VAL A 238 22.06 -0.65 7.55
CA VAL A 238 23.00 -1.54 6.87
C VAL A 238 22.94 -2.92 7.51
N ILE A 239 22.54 -3.93 6.73
CA ILE A 239 22.47 -5.32 7.14
C ILE A 239 23.68 -6.07 6.57
N TYR A 240 24.36 -6.86 7.39
CA TYR A 240 25.45 -7.73 6.94
C TYR A 240 24.94 -9.15 6.79
N ALA A 241 24.84 -9.64 5.55
CA ALA A 241 24.39 -10.98 5.29
C ALA A 241 25.51 -11.98 5.62
N TYR A 242 25.15 -13.02 6.37
CA TYR A 242 26.04 -14.15 6.65
C TYR A 242 25.84 -15.23 5.59
N ALA A 243 26.89 -15.99 5.30
CA ALA A 243 26.75 -17.16 4.45
C ALA A 243 25.70 -18.08 5.11
N SER A 244 24.61 -18.35 4.38
CA SER A 244 23.68 -19.40 4.77
C SER A 244 24.46 -20.71 4.80
N SER A 245 24.68 -21.26 5.99
CA SER A 245 25.13 -22.65 6.17
C SER A 245 24.07 -23.52 5.50
N GLY A 246 24.38 -24.03 4.31
CA GLY A 246 23.47 -24.85 3.53
C GLY A 246 23.00 -26.06 4.33
N ALA A 247 21.69 -26.31 4.29
CA ALA A 247 21.09 -27.61 4.51
C ALA A 247 21.16 -28.41 3.21
#